data_AF-A0A2V9PMS0-F1
#
_entry.id   AF-A0A2V9PMS0-F1
#
_cell.length_a   1.000
_cell.length_b   1.000
_cell.length_c   1.000
_cell.angle_alpha   90.00
_cell.angle_beta   90.00
_cell.angle_gamma   90.00
#
_symmetry.space_group_name_H-M   'P 1'
#
loop_
_entity.id
_entity.type
_entity.pdbx_description
1 polymer ?
#
loop_
_entity_poly.entity_id
_entity_poly.type
_entity_poly.pdbx_seq_one_letter_code
_entity_poly.pdbx_strand_id
1 'polypeptide(L)'
;QSNTDPFGFGFPWATYDTTSHGAGLAVMAAEYSFLNGPALSGGISQAAYASRQLGNILGANAWGTSLIVNDGSTFPLCMQHQVTNLVPMPPNGSPFLSGAAVEGPNSIAAKGTLSGMVTCPPNGVDLFSQFNSKAVYKDFVQSYSTVEPAIDLTASSPLAFAWQIAGAPSGTP
;
A
#
# COMPACT_ATOMS: atom_id res chain seq x y z
N GLN A 1 -17.16 2.60 5.49
CA GLN A 1 -15.78 2.84 5.95
C GLN A 1 -15.33 4.28 5.74
N SER A 2 -15.23 4.78 4.49
CA SER A 2 -14.65 6.11 4.19
C SER A 2 -15.18 7.28 5.03
N ASN A 3 -16.49 7.34 5.32
CA ASN A 3 -17.07 8.43 6.12
C ASN A 3 -16.63 8.47 7.60
N THR A 4 -16.12 7.36 8.12
CA THR A 4 -15.74 7.23 9.53
C THR A 4 -14.22 7.10 9.71
N ASP A 5 -13.49 6.88 8.62
CA ASP A 5 -12.04 6.81 8.63
C ASP A 5 -11.44 8.23 8.60
N PRO A 6 -10.52 8.60 9.51
CA PRO A 6 -9.93 9.94 9.54
C PRO A 6 -9.18 10.33 8.26
N PHE A 7 -8.69 9.35 7.50
CA PHE A 7 -8.01 9.55 6.22
C PHE A 7 -8.95 9.33 5.02
N GLY A 8 -10.21 8.99 5.30
CA GLY A 8 -11.25 8.70 4.32
C GLY A 8 -10.99 7.44 3.48
N PHE A 9 -10.23 6.47 4.01
CA PHE A 9 -9.97 5.23 3.31
C PHE A 9 -11.24 4.38 3.16
N GLY A 10 -11.44 3.80 1.99
CA GLY A 10 -12.65 3.06 1.61
C GLY A 10 -12.69 1.64 2.15
N PHE A 11 -11.57 1.12 2.66
CA PHE A 11 -11.42 -0.24 3.16
C PHE A 11 -10.95 -0.26 4.63
N PRO A 12 -11.35 -1.26 5.46
CA PRO A 12 -10.89 -1.33 6.84
C PRO A 12 -9.38 -1.61 6.93
N TRP A 13 -8.67 -0.89 7.82
CA TRP A 13 -7.22 -1.06 8.01
C TRP A 13 -6.80 -2.35 8.74
N ALA A 14 -7.70 -2.99 9.48
CA ALA A 14 -7.40 -4.18 10.28
C ALA A 14 -7.86 -5.45 9.54
N THR A 15 -7.48 -5.58 8.27
CA THR A 15 -7.88 -6.67 7.36
C THR A 15 -6.72 -6.92 6.39
N TYR A 16 -6.64 -8.10 5.78
CA TYR A 16 -5.60 -8.42 4.80
C TYR A 16 -5.73 -7.57 3.53
N ASP A 17 -4.62 -7.47 2.78
CA ASP A 17 -4.59 -6.91 1.42
C ASP A 17 -4.98 -5.43 1.32
N THR A 18 -4.76 -4.63 2.37
CA THR A 18 -5.22 -3.22 2.41
C THR A 18 -4.68 -2.39 1.25
N THR A 19 -3.41 -2.57 0.86
CA THR A 19 -2.81 -1.83 -0.25
C THR A 19 -3.51 -2.11 -1.57
N SER A 20 -3.78 -3.38 -1.88
CA SER A 20 -4.38 -3.81 -3.14
C SER A 20 -5.85 -3.38 -3.23
N HIS A 21 -6.57 -3.42 -2.10
CA HIS A 21 -7.92 -2.88 -1.97
C HIS A 21 -7.95 -1.36 -2.20
N GLY A 22 -6.96 -0.61 -1.72
CA GLY A 22 -6.86 0.83 -1.99
C GLY A 22 -6.69 1.14 -3.47
N ALA A 23 -5.75 0.47 -4.14
CA ALA A 23 -5.56 0.61 -5.58
C ALA A 23 -6.79 0.16 -6.38
N GLY A 24 -7.42 -0.96 -5.99
CA GLY A 24 -8.64 -1.46 -6.61
C GLY A 24 -9.83 -0.50 -6.48
N LEU A 25 -10.03 0.11 -5.30
CA LEU A 25 -11.06 1.12 -5.10
C LEU A 25 -10.83 2.37 -5.96
N ALA A 26 -9.57 2.75 -6.21
CA ALA A 26 -9.25 3.83 -7.11
C ALA A 26 -9.61 3.50 -8.57
N VAL A 27 -9.26 2.29 -9.04
CA VAL A 27 -9.63 1.79 -10.37
C VAL A 27 -11.16 1.78 -10.54
N MET A 28 -11.88 1.15 -9.61
CA MET A 28 -13.34 1.04 -9.69
C MET A 28 -14.02 2.42 -9.73
N ALA A 29 -13.51 3.40 -8.99
CA ALA A 29 -14.06 4.75 -9.02
C ALA A 29 -13.80 5.45 -10.37
N ALA A 30 -12.60 5.31 -10.94
CA ALA A 30 -12.28 5.85 -12.25
C ALA A 30 -13.16 5.21 -13.35
N GLU A 31 -13.26 3.89 -13.37
CA GLU A 31 -14.10 3.15 -14.32
C GLU A 31 -15.58 3.49 -14.18
N TYR A 32 -16.08 3.59 -12.95
CA TYR A 32 -17.45 4.02 -12.71
C TYR A 32 -17.71 5.42 -13.26
N SER A 33 -16.79 6.37 -13.03
CA SER A 33 -16.87 7.72 -13.56
C SER A 33 -16.85 7.75 -15.08
N PHE A 34 -16.02 6.90 -15.70
CA PHE A 34 -15.91 6.81 -17.15
C PHE A 34 -17.20 6.28 -17.78
N LEU A 35 -17.80 5.24 -17.20
CA LEU A 35 -19.01 4.60 -17.73
C LEU A 35 -20.29 5.39 -17.48
N ASN A 36 -20.38 6.10 -16.35
CA ASN A 36 -21.63 6.74 -15.92
C ASN A 36 -21.57 8.27 -15.97
N GLY A 37 -20.42 8.84 -16.33
CA GLY A 37 -20.17 10.27 -16.25
C GLY A 37 -19.88 10.75 -14.82
N PRO A 38 -19.54 12.04 -14.65
CA PRO A 38 -19.22 12.61 -13.35
C PRO A 38 -20.47 12.69 -12.48
N ALA A 39 -20.46 12.05 -11.30
CA ALA A 39 -21.53 12.14 -10.33
C ALA A 39 -20.97 12.29 -8.91
N LEU A 40 -21.76 12.86 -7.99
CA LEU A 40 -21.37 12.85 -6.58
C LEU A 40 -21.94 11.58 -5.92
N SER A 41 -21.09 10.82 -5.24
CA SER A 41 -21.52 9.72 -4.36
C SER A 41 -21.24 10.14 -2.92
N GLY A 42 -22.28 10.36 -2.12
CA GLY A 42 -22.11 10.87 -0.76
C GLY A 42 -21.42 12.24 -0.68
N GLY A 43 -21.57 13.09 -1.70
CA GLY A 43 -21.01 14.44 -1.75
C GLY A 43 -19.57 14.55 -2.27
N ILE A 44 -18.93 13.44 -2.67
CA ILE A 44 -17.61 13.43 -3.30
C ILE A 44 -17.68 12.95 -4.75
N SER A 45 -16.92 13.57 -5.65
CA SER A 45 -16.77 13.08 -7.03
C SER A 45 -15.97 11.79 -7.06
N GLN A 46 -16.21 10.91 -8.01
CA GLN A 46 -15.41 9.68 -8.16
C GLN A 46 -13.92 9.95 -8.37
N ALA A 47 -13.56 11.01 -9.10
CA ALA A 47 -12.15 11.40 -9.27
C ALA A 47 -11.48 11.69 -7.92
N ALA A 48 -12.08 12.57 -7.10
CA ALA A 48 -11.58 12.85 -5.76
C ALA A 48 -11.57 11.61 -4.83
N TYR A 49 -12.55 10.71 -4.98
CA TYR A 49 -12.53 9.44 -4.25
C TYR A 49 -11.35 8.57 -4.69
N ALA A 50 -11.12 8.41 -6.00
CA ALA A 50 -10.02 7.62 -6.55
C ALA A 50 -8.65 8.15 -6.09
N SER A 51 -8.43 9.47 -6.20
CA SER A 51 -7.19 10.10 -5.73
C SER A 51 -7.01 9.93 -4.21
N ARG A 52 -8.09 9.93 -3.43
CA ARG A 52 -8.03 9.66 -1.98
C ARG A 52 -7.56 8.24 -1.70
N GLN A 53 -8.14 7.24 -2.35
CA GLN A 53 -7.75 5.83 -2.11
C GLN A 53 -6.29 5.58 -2.47
N LEU A 54 -5.80 6.16 -3.57
CA LEU A 54 -4.37 6.13 -3.91
C LEU A 54 -3.53 6.89 -2.90
N GLY A 55 -3.93 8.10 -2.50
CA GLY A 55 -3.24 8.86 -1.47
C GLY A 55 -3.09 8.10 -0.16
N ASN A 56 -4.13 7.34 0.24
CA ASN A 56 -4.09 6.53 1.46
C ASN A 56 -3.00 5.46 1.43
N ILE A 57 -2.82 4.77 0.30
CA ILE A 57 -1.77 3.76 0.16
C ILE A 57 -0.39 4.36 -0.12
N LEU A 58 -0.31 5.66 -0.44
CA LEU A 58 0.92 6.41 -0.72
C LEU A 58 1.41 7.28 0.46
N GLY A 59 0.82 7.14 1.65
CA GLY A 59 1.29 7.80 2.86
C GLY A 59 0.29 8.70 3.57
N ALA A 60 -0.90 8.97 2.99
CA ALA A 60 -2.00 9.60 3.71
C ALA A 60 -2.73 8.58 4.61
N ASN A 61 -1.99 8.00 5.55
CA ASN A 61 -2.45 7.00 6.51
C ASN A 61 -1.81 7.26 7.89
N ALA A 62 -2.24 6.50 8.90
CA ALA A 62 -1.81 6.71 10.29
C ALA A 62 -0.29 6.58 10.51
N TRP A 63 0.40 5.84 9.64
CA TRP A 63 1.83 5.55 9.74
C TRP A 63 2.70 6.51 8.92
N GLY A 64 2.10 7.36 8.09
CA GLY A 64 2.84 8.31 7.25
C GLY A 64 3.80 7.65 6.27
N THR A 65 3.52 6.41 5.86
CA THR A 65 4.37 5.62 4.95
C THR A 65 3.61 5.24 3.71
N SER A 66 4.28 5.31 2.56
CA SER A 66 3.84 4.61 1.37
C SER A 66 3.87 3.11 1.63
N LEU A 67 2.91 2.41 1.04
CA LEU A 67 2.80 0.95 1.00
C LEU A 67 3.28 0.39 -0.34
N ILE A 68 3.83 1.26 -1.20
CA ILE A 68 4.49 0.92 -2.46
C ILE A 68 5.97 1.26 -2.34
N VAL A 69 6.81 0.28 -2.64
CA VAL A 69 8.26 0.38 -2.50
C VAL A 69 8.82 1.46 -3.42
N ASN A 70 9.66 2.32 -2.86
CA ASN A 70 10.33 3.43 -3.55
C ASN A 70 9.38 4.50 -4.13
N ASP A 71 8.14 4.58 -3.64
CA ASP A 71 7.22 5.68 -3.90
C ASP A 71 7.11 6.55 -2.64
N GLY A 72 7.39 7.85 -2.75
CA GLY A 72 7.48 8.78 -1.61
C GLY A 72 8.82 8.73 -0.84
N SER A 73 8.86 9.38 0.33
CA SER A 73 10.07 9.50 1.17
C SER A 73 10.17 8.48 2.30
N THR A 74 9.09 7.75 2.57
CA THR A 74 9.02 6.71 3.60
C THR A 74 8.21 5.56 3.03
N PHE A 75 8.83 4.40 2.90
CA PHE A 75 8.31 3.22 2.23
C PHE A 75 8.93 1.95 2.84
N PRO A 76 8.41 0.74 2.56
CA PRO A 76 8.90 -0.50 3.16
C PRO A 76 10.36 -0.78 2.77
N LEU A 77 11.20 -1.05 3.76
CA LEU A 77 12.62 -1.40 3.59
C LEU A 77 12.91 -2.86 3.99
N CYS A 78 12.09 -3.44 4.84
CA CYS A 78 12.28 -4.76 5.43
C CYS A 78 11.20 -5.74 4.97
N MET A 79 10.93 -5.79 3.67
CA MET A 79 9.94 -6.69 3.10
C MET A 79 10.20 -8.16 3.45
N GLN A 80 9.13 -8.91 3.70
CA GLN A 80 9.19 -10.36 3.71
C GLN A 80 9.28 -10.83 2.26
N HIS A 81 10.49 -10.84 1.71
CA HIS A 81 10.78 -11.35 0.38
C HIS A 81 12.19 -11.92 0.34
N GLN A 82 12.33 -13.14 -0.18
CA GLN A 82 13.57 -13.91 -0.03
C GLN A 82 14.77 -13.22 -0.71
N VAL A 83 14.58 -12.68 -1.91
CA VAL A 83 15.68 -12.03 -2.64
C VAL A 83 16.08 -10.72 -1.96
N THR A 84 15.12 -9.92 -1.49
CA THR A 84 15.40 -8.62 -0.82
C THR A 84 16.09 -8.83 0.51
N ASN A 85 15.84 -9.97 1.18
CA ASN A 85 16.46 -10.31 2.44
C ASN A 85 17.95 -10.69 2.31
N LEU A 86 18.40 -11.07 1.11
CA LEU A 86 19.78 -11.47 0.83
C LEU A 86 20.61 -10.37 0.18
N VAL A 87 19.98 -9.36 -0.43
CA VAL A 87 20.67 -8.23 -1.04
C VAL A 87 20.72 -7.05 -0.08
N PRO A 88 21.81 -6.25 -0.07
CA PRO A 88 21.84 -5.01 0.69
C PRO A 88 20.72 -4.06 0.24
N MET A 89 19.87 -3.65 1.20
CA MET A 89 18.80 -2.66 1.03
C MET A 89 19.16 -1.37 1.79
N PRO A 90 18.51 -0.22 1.52
CA PRO A 90 18.77 1.02 2.25
C PRO A 90 18.76 0.81 3.77
N PRO A 91 19.70 1.42 4.53
CA PRO A 91 20.66 2.44 4.10
C PRO A 91 21.92 1.89 3.38
N ASN A 92 22.04 0.58 3.20
CA ASN A 92 23.27 -0.07 2.71
C ASN A 92 23.24 -0.46 1.22
N GLY A 93 22.20 -0.08 0.47
CA GLY A 93 22.01 -0.42 -0.94
C GLY A 93 20.89 0.40 -1.60
N SER A 94 20.70 0.25 -2.91
CA SER A 94 19.59 0.89 -3.63
C SER A 94 18.25 0.21 -3.31
N PRO A 95 17.11 0.91 -3.34
CA PRO A 95 15.80 0.28 -3.22
C PRO A 95 15.62 -0.83 -4.27
N PHE A 96 15.38 -2.07 -3.82
CA PHE A 96 15.05 -3.22 -4.66
C PHE A 96 13.54 -3.44 -4.67
N LEU A 97 12.98 -4.03 -5.74
CA LEU A 97 11.52 -4.17 -5.97
C LEU A 97 10.74 -2.83 -6.03
N SER A 98 11.30 -1.80 -6.67
CA SER A 98 10.57 -0.54 -6.88
C SER A 98 9.19 -0.79 -7.53
N GLY A 99 8.14 -0.19 -6.95
CA GLY A 99 6.76 -0.37 -7.40
C GLY A 99 6.04 -1.60 -6.84
N ALA A 100 6.70 -2.46 -6.07
CA ALA A 100 6.02 -3.56 -5.39
C ALA A 100 5.08 -3.02 -4.31
N ALA A 101 3.83 -3.49 -4.31
CA ALA A 101 2.87 -3.22 -3.24
C ALA A 101 3.00 -4.30 -2.16
N VAL A 102 3.12 -3.87 -0.90
CA VAL A 102 3.07 -4.79 0.24
C VAL A 102 1.64 -5.00 0.72
N GLU A 103 1.40 -6.05 1.51
CA GLU A 103 0.12 -6.32 2.21
C GLU A 103 -0.51 -5.06 2.82
N GLY A 104 0.31 -4.25 3.50
CA GLY A 104 -0.12 -3.05 4.20
C GLY A 104 -0.59 -3.33 5.64
N PRO A 105 -1.21 -2.36 6.31
CA PRO A 105 -1.69 -2.54 7.67
C PRO A 105 -2.68 -3.71 7.82
N ASN A 106 -2.67 -4.39 8.97
CA ASN A 106 -3.53 -5.53 9.24
C ASN A 106 -3.91 -5.61 10.73
N SER A 107 -4.73 -6.56 11.14
CA SER A 107 -5.07 -6.85 12.54
C SER A 107 -3.91 -7.45 13.35
N ILE A 108 -2.91 -7.99 12.67
CA ILE A 108 -1.73 -8.62 13.27
C ILE A 108 -0.45 -8.30 12.48
N ALA A 109 0.68 -8.29 13.19
CA ALA A 109 2.01 -8.31 12.61
C ALA A 109 2.62 -9.68 12.91
N ALA A 110 2.83 -10.48 11.86
CA ALA A 110 3.39 -11.81 11.98
C ALA A 110 4.80 -11.78 12.58
N LYS A 111 5.19 -12.91 13.16
CA LYS A 111 6.49 -13.10 13.82
C LYS A 111 7.05 -14.47 13.44
N GLY A 112 8.36 -14.61 13.52
CA GLY A 112 9.05 -15.87 13.28
C GLY A 112 10.31 -15.68 12.45
N THR A 113 11.24 -16.63 12.54
CA THR A 113 12.48 -16.63 11.75
C THR A 113 12.62 -17.94 11.01
N LEU A 114 13.21 -17.88 9.82
CA LEU A 114 13.66 -19.05 9.08
C LEU A 114 15.19 -19.14 9.17
N SER A 115 15.73 -20.36 9.02
CA SER A 115 17.18 -20.53 8.91
C SER A 115 17.73 -19.69 7.74
N GLY A 116 18.78 -18.92 7.99
CA GLY A 116 19.38 -18.02 7.00
C GLY A 116 18.66 -16.68 6.80
N MET A 117 17.55 -16.42 7.51
CA MET A 117 16.88 -15.12 7.46
C MET A 117 17.74 -14.02 8.07
N VAL A 118 18.02 -12.97 7.32
CA VAL A 118 18.73 -11.79 7.81
C VAL A 118 17.73 -10.89 8.54
N THR A 119 18.04 -10.49 9.78
CA THR A 119 17.12 -9.63 10.55
C THR A 119 17.02 -8.24 9.92
N CYS A 120 15.79 -7.76 9.73
CA CYS A 120 15.49 -6.40 9.29
C CYS A 120 14.24 -5.89 10.05
N PRO A 121 14.27 -4.68 10.63
CA PRO A 121 15.40 -3.75 10.66
C PRO A 121 16.54 -4.27 11.55
N PRO A 122 17.82 -3.93 11.27
CA PRO A 122 18.97 -4.50 12.00
C PRO A 122 18.97 -4.21 13.50
N ASN A 123 18.42 -3.07 13.92
CA ASN A 123 18.31 -2.68 15.32
C ASN A 123 17.08 -3.28 16.04
N GLY A 124 16.21 -3.98 15.31
CA GLY A 124 14.98 -4.56 15.85
C GLY A 124 13.96 -3.54 16.36
N VAL A 125 14.09 -2.25 16.01
CA VAL A 125 13.19 -1.18 16.50
C VAL A 125 12.00 -1.01 15.58
N ASP A 126 10.80 -1.06 16.16
CA ASP A 126 9.53 -0.82 15.47
C ASP A 126 9.13 0.65 15.57
N LEU A 127 9.51 1.44 14.56
CA LEU A 127 9.24 2.89 14.47
C LEU A 127 7.74 3.20 14.33
N PHE A 128 6.96 2.24 13.82
CA PHE A 128 5.55 2.41 13.48
C PHE A 128 4.62 2.06 14.65
N SER A 129 5.13 1.33 15.64
CA SER A 129 4.38 0.86 16.81
C SER A 129 3.56 1.93 17.54
N GLN A 130 4.06 3.17 17.60
CA GLN A 130 3.37 4.30 18.25
C GLN A 130 2.07 4.74 17.54
N PHE A 131 1.91 4.39 16.26
CA PHE A 131 0.72 4.72 15.46
C PHE A 131 -0.28 3.57 15.40
N ASN A 132 0.07 2.40 15.95
CA ASN A 132 -0.78 1.23 15.93
C ASN A 132 -1.99 1.40 16.85
N SER A 133 -3.12 0.82 16.43
CA SER A 133 -4.36 0.77 17.20
C SER A 133 -5.03 -0.59 16.97
N LYS A 134 -6.27 -0.61 16.47
CA LYS A 134 -6.92 -1.84 16.00
C LYS A 134 -6.18 -2.46 14.80
N ALA A 135 -5.58 -1.61 13.97
CA ALA A 135 -4.69 -2.01 12.89
C ALA A 135 -3.23 -1.79 13.29
N VAL A 136 -2.34 -2.61 12.75
CA VAL A 136 -0.90 -2.55 12.95
C VAL A 136 -0.20 -2.56 11.60
N TYR A 137 0.87 -1.78 11.49
CA TYR A 137 1.83 -1.86 10.40
C TYR A 137 3.22 -2.02 11.00
N LYS A 138 4.01 -2.93 10.42
CA LYS A 138 5.34 -3.25 10.94
C LYS A 138 6.28 -3.59 9.79
N ASP A 139 7.22 -2.69 9.52
CA ASP A 139 8.24 -2.90 8.49
C ASP A 139 9.38 -3.80 9.00
N PHE A 140 9.09 -5.09 9.11
CA PHE A 140 10.01 -6.13 9.57
C PHE A 140 9.93 -7.33 8.63
N VAL A 141 11.08 -7.92 8.30
CA VAL A 141 11.14 -9.09 7.41
C VAL A 141 10.30 -10.26 7.90
N GLN A 142 10.06 -10.35 9.20
CA GLN A 142 9.27 -11.43 9.81
C GLN A 142 7.75 -11.23 9.64
N SER A 143 7.33 -10.00 9.34
CA SER A 143 5.93 -9.58 9.35
C SER A 143 5.33 -9.70 7.94
N TYR A 144 5.22 -10.94 7.45
CA TYR A 144 4.59 -11.19 6.15
C TYR A 144 3.21 -10.54 6.04
N SER A 145 2.42 -10.59 7.12
CA SER A 145 1.07 -10.03 7.20
C SER A 145 0.98 -8.51 7.06
N THR A 146 2.11 -7.80 6.97
CA THR A 146 2.14 -6.35 6.73
C THR A 146 3.09 -5.90 5.63
N VAL A 147 4.18 -6.64 5.38
CA VAL A 147 5.23 -6.25 4.43
C VAL A 147 5.64 -7.35 3.42
N GLU A 148 4.84 -8.39 3.25
CA GLU A 148 5.00 -9.29 2.10
C GLU A 148 4.52 -8.58 0.82
N PRO A 149 5.36 -8.47 -0.23
CA PRO A 149 4.90 -8.05 -1.54
C PRO A 149 4.41 -9.26 -2.34
N ALA A 150 3.37 -9.06 -3.15
CA ALA A 150 2.88 -10.09 -4.06
C ALA A 150 2.38 -9.49 -5.38
N ILE A 151 2.28 -10.35 -6.40
CA ILE A 151 1.87 -9.93 -7.75
C ILE A 151 0.42 -9.48 -7.77
N ASP A 152 -0.47 -10.17 -7.05
CA ASP A 152 -1.89 -9.85 -6.92
C ASP A 152 -2.10 -8.59 -6.08
N LEU A 153 -1.26 -8.36 -5.06
CA LEU A 153 -1.26 -7.11 -4.32
C LEU A 153 -0.85 -5.92 -5.20
N THR A 154 0.07 -6.14 -6.14
CA THR A 154 0.61 -5.11 -7.02
C THR A 154 -0.28 -4.84 -8.23
N ALA A 155 -0.97 -5.86 -8.75
CA ALA A 155 -1.60 -5.86 -10.08
C ALA A 155 -2.55 -4.68 -10.35
N SER A 156 -3.30 -4.21 -9.36
CA SER A 156 -4.24 -3.08 -9.51
C SER A 156 -3.55 -1.72 -9.54
N SER A 157 -2.35 -1.59 -8.97
CA SER A 157 -1.67 -0.29 -8.84
C SER A 157 -1.23 0.33 -10.17
N PRO A 158 -0.63 -0.38 -11.15
CA PRO A 158 -0.31 0.22 -12.45
C PRO A 158 -1.56 0.74 -13.17
N LEU A 159 -2.67 0.01 -13.10
CA LEU A 159 -3.93 0.44 -13.71
C LEU A 159 -4.50 1.66 -13.00
N ALA A 160 -4.43 1.70 -11.67
CA ALA A 160 -4.86 2.87 -10.88
C ALA A 160 -4.07 4.13 -11.27
N PHE A 161 -2.74 4.02 -11.39
CA PHE A 161 -1.91 5.13 -11.85
C PHE A 161 -2.19 5.51 -13.31
N ALA A 162 -2.36 4.55 -14.21
CA ALA A 162 -2.71 4.81 -15.60
C ALA A 162 -4.03 5.61 -15.70
N TRP A 163 -5.04 5.26 -14.89
CA TRP A 163 -6.29 6.02 -14.79
C TRP A 163 -6.07 7.45 -14.29
N GLN A 164 -5.25 7.67 -13.26
CA GLN A 164 -4.98 9.03 -12.76
C GLN A 164 -4.21 9.89 -13.79
N ILE A 165 -3.30 9.28 -14.55
CA ILE A 165 -2.47 9.99 -15.53
C ILE A 165 -3.28 10.30 -16.79
N ALA A 166 -4.00 9.32 -17.33
CA ALA A 166 -4.69 9.44 -18.61
C ALA A 166 -6.12 9.97 -18.50
N GLY A 167 -6.80 9.73 -17.36
CA GLY A 167 -8.20 10.10 -17.13
C GLY A 167 -9.24 9.24 -17.87
N ALA A 168 -8.85 8.55 -18.95
CA ALA A 168 -9.68 7.64 -19.72
C ALA A 168 -8.80 6.60 -20.46
N PRO A 169 -9.35 5.44 -20.85
CA PRO A 169 -8.65 4.54 -21.76
C PRO A 169 -8.50 5.23 -23.11
N SER A 170 -7.29 5.24 -23.67
CA SER A 170 -7.13 5.57 -25.08
C SER A 170 -7.77 4.45 -25.90
N GLY A 171 -8.61 4.79 -26.87
CA GLY A 171 -8.95 3.82 -27.92
C GLY A 171 -7.66 3.26 -28.52
N THR A 172 -7.64 1.96 -28.84
CA THR A 172 -6.56 1.41 -29.66
C THR A 172 -6.47 2.26 -30.95
N PRO A 173 -5.27 2.69 -31.38
CA PRO A 173 -5.09 3.38 -32.65
C PRO A 173 -5.75 2.66 -33.82
#